data_AF-A0A820I615-F1
#
_entry.id   AF-A0A820I615-F1
#
_cell.length_a   1.000
_cell.length_b   1.000
_cell.length_c   1.000
_cell.angle_alpha   90.00
_cell.angle_beta   90.00
_cell.angle_gamma   90.00
#
_symmetry.space_group_name_H-M   'P 1'
#
loop_
_entity.id
_entity.type
_entity.pdbx_description
1 polymer ?
#
loop_
_entity_poly.entity_id
_entity_poly.type
_entity_poly.pdbx_seq_one_letter_code
_entity_poly.pdbx_strand_id
1 'polypeptide(L)'
;MDSRTNSNMNQVTNPAENEWIPEELLAEFNRQKSDLNHSMSYLAQSMEFALQSLNLSLVVQDKILIRDNSLLISDTIGQFDPITSIIYLTLSQSANASIYTKNVLKQACSIPSDSELASLFTLMNRIKADETITNANNGVVYRTVMERLKTYWPWKYMTIRSQYHELTKEMPSLFNFLVLHYSSNGDVLYEALFNSKTLTGKGTTTGATKGNAK
;
A
#
# COMPACT_ATOMS: atom_id res chain seq x y z
N MET A 1 73.11 55.12 -25.88
CA MET A 1 72.73 54.32 -24.70
C MET A 1 71.26 54.59 -24.44
N ASP A 2 70.35 54.26 -25.36
CA ASP A 2 69.81 52.91 -25.65
C ASP A 2 69.17 52.31 -24.38
N SER A 3 67.84 52.13 -24.30
CA SER A 3 67.05 51.07 -24.98
C SER A 3 65.55 51.37 -24.77
N ARG A 4 64.64 51.28 -25.76
CA ARG A 4 63.87 50.07 -26.18
C ARG A 4 63.21 49.36 -24.97
N THR A 5 61.90 49.08 -24.87
CA THR A 5 60.93 48.54 -25.86
C THR A 5 59.54 48.34 -25.22
N ASN A 6 58.51 48.36 -26.07
CA ASN A 6 57.20 47.65 -26.04
C ASN A 6 56.17 47.96 -24.93
N SER A 7 54.97 48.45 -25.23
CA SER A 7 53.89 47.98 -26.14
C SER A 7 53.01 46.89 -25.54
N ASN A 8 51.72 47.24 -25.47
CA ASN A 8 50.54 46.40 -25.61
C ASN A 8 50.21 45.42 -24.47
N MET A 9 49.10 45.67 -23.79
CA MET A 9 47.77 45.19 -24.19
C MET A 9 47.60 43.73 -23.78
N ASN A 10 46.86 43.54 -22.70
CA ASN A 10 45.97 42.40 -22.53
C ASN A 10 44.98 42.75 -21.42
N GLN A 11 44.00 43.59 -21.75
CA GLN A 11 42.67 43.39 -21.20
C GLN A 11 42.18 42.06 -21.74
N VAL A 12 42.35 41.00 -20.96
CA VAL A 12 41.64 39.74 -21.18
C VAL A 12 40.23 39.96 -20.61
N THR A 13 39.38 40.61 -21.39
CA THR A 13 37.94 40.55 -21.19
C THR A 13 37.51 39.14 -21.60
N ASN A 14 37.35 38.27 -20.61
CA ASN A 14 36.81 36.93 -20.78
C ASN A 14 35.29 37.07 -21.09
N PRO A 15 34.79 36.73 -22.30
CA PRO A 15 33.40 37.02 -22.66
C PRO A 15 32.43 35.87 -22.33
N ALA A 16 32.71 35.05 -21.31
CA ALA A 16 31.96 33.83 -21.03
C ALA A 16 31.28 33.75 -19.65
N GLU A 17 31.28 34.81 -18.84
CA GLU A 17 30.77 34.75 -17.44
C GLU A 17 29.51 35.59 -17.15
N ASN A 18 28.85 36.15 -18.17
CA ASN A 18 27.58 36.86 -17.98
C ASN A 18 26.47 36.29 -18.86
N GLU A 19 26.23 34.99 -18.77
CA GLU A 19 24.90 34.48 -19.08
C GLU A 19 24.02 34.82 -17.87
N TRP A 20 23.47 36.04 -17.91
CA TRP A 20 22.56 36.57 -16.91
C TRP A 20 21.35 35.65 -16.86
N ILE A 21 21.35 34.65 -15.98
CA ILE A 21 20.16 33.83 -15.72
C ILE A 21 19.11 34.83 -15.27
N PRO A 22 18.01 35.02 -16.03
CA PRO A 22 16.98 35.97 -15.68
C PRO A 22 16.56 35.72 -14.23
N GLU A 23 16.55 36.76 -13.40
CA GLU A 23 16.12 36.69 -12.00
C GLU A 23 14.72 36.05 -11.87
N GLU A 24 13.91 36.21 -12.92
CA GLU A 24 12.62 35.56 -13.14
C GLU A 24 12.70 34.02 -13.21
N LEU A 25 13.67 33.44 -13.93
CA LEU A 25 13.87 31.99 -13.99
C LEU A 25 14.37 31.40 -12.66
N LEU A 26 15.19 32.16 -11.92
CA LEU A 26 15.64 31.74 -10.59
C LEU A 26 14.49 31.80 -9.57
N ALA A 27 13.64 32.83 -9.65
CA ALA A 27 12.42 32.95 -8.84
C ALA A 27 11.41 31.84 -9.16
N GLU A 28 11.21 31.50 -10.44
CA GLU A 28 10.37 30.38 -10.86
C GLU A 28 10.91 29.03 -10.37
N PHE A 29 12.22 28.80 -10.48
CA PHE A 29 12.86 27.59 -9.97
C PHE A 29 12.70 27.45 -8.45
N ASN A 30 12.90 28.54 -7.70
CA ASN A 30 12.72 28.53 -6.25
C ASN A 30 11.25 28.32 -5.85
N ARG A 31 10.31 28.88 -6.62
CA ARG A 31 8.87 28.65 -6.43
C ARG A 31 8.51 27.19 -6.67
N GLN A 32 8.96 26.60 -7.78
CA GLN A 32 8.73 25.19 -8.09
C GLN A 32 9.33 24.27 -7.02
N LYS A 33 10.52 24.60 -6.52
CA LYS A 33 11.15 23.87 -5.42
C LYS A 33 10.35 23.97 -4.11
N SER A 34 9.81 25.14 -3.80
CA SER A 34 8.94 25.34 -2.63
C SER A 34 7.65 24.53 -2.75
N ASP A 35 7.01 24.58 -3.92
CA ASP A 35 5.76 23.85 -4.20
C ASP A 35 5.97 22.33 -4.12
N LEU A 36 7.10 21.83 -4.65
CA LEU A 36 7.50 20.43 -4.52
C LEU A 36 7.69 20.02 -3.06
N ASN A 37 8.36 20.84 -2.25
CA ASN A 37 8.57 20.56 -0.84
C ASN A 37 7.25 20.47 -0.06
N HIS A 38 6.30 21.37 -0.35
CA HIS A 38 4.97 21.32 0.24
C HIS A 38 4.21 20.06 -0.20
N SER A 39 4.23 19.73 -1.49
CA SER A 39 3.60 18.52 -2.02
C SER A 39 4.15 17.25 -1.37
N MET A 40 5.47 17.13 -1.24
CA MET A 40 6.12 16.00 -0.58
C MET A 40 5.77 15.93 0.91
N SER A 41 5.65 17.06 1.58
CA SER A 41 5.25 17.11 3.00
C SER A 41 3.82 16.63 3.18
N TYR A 42 2.90 17.05 2.30
CA TYR A 42 1.51 16.56 2.32
C TYR A 42 1.40 15.07 1.99
N LEU A 43 2.23 14.58 1.06
CA LEU A 43 2.29 13.16 0.74
C LEU A 43 2.77 12.35 1.95
N ALA A 44 3.87 12.76 2.58
CA ALA A 44 4.42 12.10 3.76
C ALA A 44 3.40 12.07 4.91
N GLN A 45 2.72 13.19 5.15
CA GLN A 45 1.70 13.29 6.19
C GLN A 45 0.49 12.41 5.90
N SER A 46 -0.01 12.41 4.66
CA SER A 46 -1.13 11.54 4.25
C SER A 46 -0.77 10.06 4.40
N MET A 47 0.47 9.71 4.07
CA MET A 47 0.98 8.35 4.21
C MET A 47 1.07 7.92 5.68
N GLU A 48 1.53 8.80 6.55
CA GLU A 48 1.59 8.56 7.98
C GLU A 48 0.18 8.32 8.55
N PHE A 49 -0.80 9.18 8.20
CA PHE A 49 -2.18 8.99 8.61
C PHE A 49 -2.77 7.66 8.11
N ALA A 50 -2.49 7.27 6.86
CA ALA A 50 -2.93 5.99 6.31
C ALA A 50 -2.31 4.81 7.07
N LEU A 51 -1.02 4.87 7.42
CA LEU A 51 -0.34 3.83 8.20
C LEU A 51 -0.87 3.74 9.63
N GLN A 52 -1.12 4.87 10.28
CA GLN A 52 -1.72 4.90 11.61
C GLN A 52 -3.14 4.34 11.59
N SER A 53 -3.95 4.75 10.61
CA SER A 53 -5.30 4.24 10.38
C SER A 53 -5.30 2.72 10.13
N LEU A 54 -4.36 2.23 9.32
CA LEU A 54 -4.16 0.79 9.08
C LEU A 54 -3.83 0.05 10.38
N ASN A 55 -2.88 0.55 11.17
CA ASN A 55 -2.49 -0.07 12.45
C ASN A 55 -3.67 -0.13 13.43
N LEU A 56 -4.43 0.96 13.56
CA LEU A 56 -5.63 0.97 14.38
C LEU A 56 -6.67 -0.04 13.87
N SER A 57 -6.87 -0.08 12.54
CA SER A 57 -7.81 -1.01 11.91
C SER A 57 -7.41 -2.46 12.11
N LEU A 58 -6.11 -2.78 12.17
CA LEU A 58 -5.60 -4.11 12.49
C LEU A 58 -5.83 -4.50 13.95
N VAL A 59 -5.74 -3.54 14.88
CA VAL A 59 -6.06 -3.75 16.29
C VAL A 59 -7.56 -4.00 16.48
N VAL A 60 -8.40 -3.18 15.82
CA VAL A 60 -9.87 -3.29 15.86
C VAL A 60 -10.38 -4.48 15.02
N GLN A 61 -9.56 -4.99 14.09
CA GLN A 61 -9.92 -5.98 13.07
C GLN A 61 -11.05 -5.53 12.13
N ASP A 62 -11.06 -4.24 11.77
CA ASP A 62 -11.96 -3.72 10.74
C ASP A 62 -11.42 -4.04 9.33
N LYS A 63 -12.01 -5.05 8.71
CA LYS A 63 -11.56 -5.59 7.43
C LYS A 63 -11.78 -4.63 6.25
N ILE A 64 -12.75 -3.73 6.34
CA ILE A 64 -13.04 -2.78 5.26
C ILE A 64 -11.94 -1.70 5.26
N LEU A 65 -11.69 -1.12 6.44
CA LEU A 65 -10.62 -0.13 6.59
C LEU A 65 -9.23 -0.72 6.34
N ILE A 66 -8.97 -1.98 6.72
CA ILE A 66 -7.71 -2.66 6.37
C ILE A 66 -7.56 -2.74 4.85
N ARG A 67 -8.60 -3.19 4.13
CA ARG A 67 -8.57 -3.31 2.67
C ARG A 67 -8.28 -1.98 2.00
N ASP A 68 -9.01 -0.94 2.38
CA ASP A 68 -8.99 0.37 1.72
C ASP A 68 -7.67 1.10 2.02
N ASN A 69 -7.22 1.14 3.28
CA ASN A 69 -5.93 1.74 3.63
C ASN A 69 -4.75 0.99 3.00
N SER A 70 -4.79 -0.35 2.97
CA SER A 70 -3.70 -1.13 2.35
C SER A 70 -3.62 -0.93 0.84
N LEU A 71 -4.76 -0.76 0.17
CA LEU A 71 -4.78 -0.45 -1.26
C LEU A 71 -4.21 0.96 -1.52
N LEU A 72 -4.63 1.96 -0.73
CA LEU A 72 -4.10 3.33 -0.82
C LEU A 72 -2.57 3.37 -0.64
N ILE A 73 -2.06 2.65 0.35
CA ILE A 73 -0.61 2.53 0.63
C ILE A 73 0.11 1.83 -0.53
N SER A 74 -0.48 0.75 -1.07
CA SER A 74 0.06 0.00 -2.21
C SER A 74 0.18 0.88 -3.46
N ASP A 75 -0.84 1.69 -3.76
CA ASP A 75 -0.87 2.58 -4.93
C ASP A 75 0.13 3.73 -4.78
N THR A 76 0.30 4.24 -3.55
CA THR A 76 1.22 5.34 -3.25
C THR A 76 2.68 4.90 -3.33
N ILE A 77 3.01 3.69 -2.86
CA ILE A 77 4.38 3.16 -2.84
C ILE A 77 4.75 2.42 -4.13
N GLY A 78 3.77 1.96 -4.93
CA GLY A 78 3.98 0.97 -6.01
C GLY A 78 5.09 1.28 -7.01
N GLN A 79 5.37 2.56 -7.29
CA GLN A 79 6.44 2.97 -8.20
C GLN A 79 7.83 3.03 -7.55
N PHE A 80 7.89 3.22 -6.22
CA PHE A 80 9.12 3.44 -5.46
C PHE A 80 9.64 2.16 -4.80
N ASP A 81 8.74 1.33 -4.25
CA ASP A 81 9.08 0.06 -3.62
C ASP A 81 8.05 -1.02 -3.96
N PRO A 82 8.26 -1.78 -5.05
CA PRO A 82 7.34 -2.82 -5.47
C PRO A 82 7.22 -3.97 -4.46
N ILE A 83 8.26 -4.25 -3.67
CA ILE A 83 8.24 -5.35 -2.69
C ILE A 83 7.27 -5.00 -1.57
N THR A 84 7.41 -3.80 -1.01
CA THR A 84 6.52 -3.33 0.05
C THR A 84 5.09 -3.15 -0.45
N SER A 85 4.91 -2.67 -1.69
CA SER A 85 3.60 -2.57 -2.34
C SER A 85 2.89 -3.94 -2.41
N ILE A 86 3.60 -5.02 -2.77
CA ILE A 86 3.04 -6.38 -2.80
C ILE A 86 2.56 -6.84 -1.42
N ILE A 87 3.26 -6.51 -0.34
CA ILE A 87 2.85 -6.86 1.02
C ILE A 87 1.48 -6.25 1.33
N TYR A 88 1.34 -4.94 1.07
CA TYR A 88 0.09 -4.23 1.31
C TYR A 88 -1.03 -4.67 0.38
N LEU A 89 -0.71 -4.98 -0.88
CA LEU A 89 -1.69 -5.56 -1.81
C LEU A 89 -2.19 -6.92 -1.32
N THR A 90 -1.27 -7.78 -0.86
CA THR A 90 -1.61 -9.10 -0.30
C THR A 90 -2.47 -8.96 0.95
N LEU A 91 -2.18 -7.97 1.80
CA LEU A 91 -3.00 -7.64 2.96
C LEU A 91 -4.41 -7.21 2.55
N SER A 92 -4.54 -6.36 1.53
CA SER A 92 -5.83 -5.93 0.98
C SER A 92 -6.65 -7.11 0.43
N GLN A 93 -6.01 -8.00 -0.34
CA GLN A 93 -6.64 -9.20 -0.88
C GLN A 93 -7.09 -10.17 0.21
N SER A 94 -6.26 -10.38 1.24
CA SER A 94 -6.60 -11.20 2.40
C SER A 94 -7.80 -10.62 3.16
N ALA A 95 -7.84 -9.30 3.35
CA ALA A 95 -8.97 -8.63 3.96
C ALA A 95 -10.26 -8.81 3.15
N ASN A 96 -10.17 -8.66 1.83
CA ASN A 96 -11.29 -8.87 0.91
C ASN A 96 -11.80 -10.31 0.93
N ALA A 97 -10.91 -11.30 0.82
CA ALA A 97 -11.25 -12.72 0.91
C ALA A 97 -11.95 -13.06 2.24
N SER A 98 -11.51 -12.42 3.32
CA SER A 98 -12.08 -12.58 4.65
C SER A 98 -13.48 -11.95 4.79
N ILE A 99 -13.77 -10.86 4.08
CA ILE A 99 -15.12 -10.29 3.96
C ILE A 99 -16.03 -11.23 3.17
N TYR A 100 -15.58 -11.74 2.02
CA TYR A 100 -16.35 -12.72 1.24
C TYR A 100 -16.66 -13.98 2.04
N THR A 101 -15.66 -14.52 2.74
CA THR A 101 -15.82 -15.71 3.58
C THR A 101 -16.83 -15.46 4.71
N LYS A 102 -16.84 -14.26 5.30
CA LYS A 102 -17.87 -13.86 6.28
C LYS A 102 -19.28 -13.93 5.69
N ASN A 103 -19.44 -13.43 4.46
CA ASN A 103 -20.73 -13.40 3.78
C ASN A 103 -21.21 -14.80 3.42
N VAL A 104 -20.31 -15.65 2.90
CA VAL A 104 -20.60 -17.06 2.61
C VAL A 104 -20.97 -17.80 3.89
N LEU A 105 -20.21 -17.61 4.98
CA LEU A 105 -20.53 -18.23 6.27
C LEU A 105 -21.87 -17.75 6.81
N LYS A 106 -22.20 -16.46 6.65
CA LYS A 106 -23.52 -15.93 7.02
C LYS A 106 -24.65 -16.59 6.23
N GLN A 107 -24.45 -16.86 4.95
CA GLN A 107 -25.45 -17.53 4.11
C GLN A 107 -25.57 -19.02 4.46
N ALA A 108 -24.45 -19.71 4.65
CA ALA A 108 -24.42 -21.12 5.02
C ALA A 108 -24.98 -21.36 6.44
N CYS A 109 -24.78 -20.42 7.36
CA CYS A 109 -25.29 -20.47 8.72
C CYS A 109 -26.68 -19.82 8.89
N SER A 110 -27.49 -19.74 7.83
CA SER A 110 -28.82 -19.11 7.88
C SER A 110 -29.79 -19.84 8.81
N ILE A 111 -29.58 -21.14 9.07
CA ILE A 111 -30.42 -21.97 9.93
C ILE A 111 -29.61 -22.32 11.20
N PRO A 112 -29.96 -21.75 12.37
CA PRO A 112 -29.20 -21.98 13.60
C PRO A 112 -29.20 -23.43 14.08
N SER A 113 -30.25 -24.19 13.74
CA SER A 113 -30.48 -25.56 14.19
C SER A 113 -29.57 -26.60 13.54
N ASP A 114 -28.97 -26.29 12.39
CA ASP A 114 -28.24 -27.27 11.58
C ASP A 114 -26.80 -27.50 12.09
N SER A 115 -26.23 -26.55 12.82
CA SER A 115 -24.86 -26.64 13.29
C SER A 115 -24.62 -25.78 14.54
N GLU A 116 -23.79 -26.29 15.47
CA GLU A 116 -23.28 -25.50 16.60
C GLU A 116 -22.62 -24.20 16.11
N LEU A 117 -21.89 -24.25 14.98
CA LEU A 117 -21.26 -23.09 14.36
C LEU A 117 -22.30 -22.04 13.92
N ALA A 118 -23.43 -22.48 13.36
CA ALA A 118 -24.48 -21.58 12.91
C ALA A 118 -25.20 -20.90 14.08
N SER A 119 -25.44 -21.65 15.16
CA SER A 119 -25.95 -21.12 16.42
C SER A 119 -24.99 -20.09 17.04
N LEU A 120 -23.69 -20.40 17.12
CA LEU A 120 -22.68 -19.49 17.66
C LEU A 120 -22.53 -18.22 16.81
N PHE A 121 -22.56 -18.33 15.49
CA PHE A 121 -22.45 -17.19 14.57
C PHE A 121 -23.68 -16.28 14.67
N THR A 122 -24.89 -16.86 14.76
CA THR A 122 -26.14 -16.13 14.95
C THR A 122 -26.15 -15.41 16.31
N LEU A 123 -25.72 -16.08 17.37
CA LEU A 123 -25.59 -15.51 18.71
C LEU A 123 -24.61 -14.33 18.72
N MET A 124 -23.43 -14.48 18.11
CA MET A 124 -22.45 -13.40 17.97
C MET A 124 -23.05 -12.18 17.24
N ASN A 125 -23.74 -12.39 16.13
CA ASN A 125 -24.34 -11.29 15.37
C ASN A 125 -25.45 -10.58 16.15
N ARG A 126 -26.26 -11.33 16.92
CA ARG A 126 -27.28 -10.75 17.80
C ARG A 126 -26.64 -9.92 18.91
N ILE A 127 -25.57 -10.40 19.55
CA ILE A 127 -24.82 -9.64 20.57
C ILE A 127 -24.25 -8.34 19.99
N LYS A 128 -23.75 -8.36 18.74
CA LYS A 128 -23.22 -7.17 18.06
C LYS A 128 -24.28 -6.16 17.64
N ALA A 129 -25.49 -6.61 17.32
CA ALA A 129 -26.59 -5.76 16.89
C ALA A 129 -27.27 -5.05 18.06
N ASP A 130 -27.13 -5.57 19.29
CA ASP A 130 -27.79 -5.03 20.47
C ASP A 130 -26.81 -4.20 21.31
N GLU A 131 -26.75 -2.89 21.02
CA GLU A 131 -25.88 -1.94 21.70
C GLU A 131 -26.18 -1.84 23.21
N THR A 132 -27.40 -2.15 23.65
CA THR A 132 -27.81 -2.05 25.06
C THR A 132 -27.25 -3.16 25.96
N ILE A 133 -26.86 -4.30 25.39
CA ILE A 133 -26.39 -5.48 26.14
C ILE A 133 -24.85 -5.49 26.31
N THR A 134 -24.13 -4.53 25.74
CA THR A 134 -22.65 -4.47 25.75
C THR A 134 -22.07 -4.09 27.13
N ASN A 135 -22.88 -3.61 28.07
CA ASN A 135 -22.40 -2.83 29.22
C ASN A 135 -22.01 -3.58 30.52
N ALA A 136 -22.17 -4.90 30.67
CA ALA A 136 -21.63 -5.58 31.87
C ALA A 136 -21.44 -7.10 31.77
N ASN A 137 -22.46 -7.85 31.33
CA ASN A 137 -22.45 -9.32 31.41
C ASN A 137 -22.08 -10.02 30.08
N ASN A 138 -22.23 -9.33 28.94
CA ASN A 138 -21.93 -9.91 27.63
C ASN A 138 -20.45 -9.93 27.27
N GLY A 139 -19.58 -9.21 27.99
CA GLY A 139 -18.12 -9.37 27.78
C GLY A 139 -17.69 -10.82 28.00
N VAL A 140 -18.28 -11.50 28.99
CA VAL A 140 -18.00 -12.91 29.27
C VAL A 140 -18.64 -13.83 28.23
N VAL A 141 -19.93 -13.64 27.90
CA VAL A 141 -20.64 -14.46 26.90
C VAL A 141 -20.00 -14.30 25.52
N TYR A 142 -19.73 -13.07 25.10
CA TYR A 142 -19.03 -12.77 23.85
C TYR A 142 -17.63 -13.37 23.83
N ARG A 143 -16.87 -13.28 24.92
CA ARG A 143 -15.54 -13.90 25.02
C ARG A 143 -15.64 -15.42 24.87
N THR A 144 -16.56 -16.08 25.56
CA THR A 144 -16.77 -17.54 25.45
C THR A 144 -17.19 -17.95 24.05
N VAL A 145 -18.10 -17.19 23.42
CA VAL A 145 -18.52 -17.42 22.03
C VAL A 145 -17.33 -17.25 21.08
N MET A 146 -16.53 -16.20 21.25
CA MET A 146 -15.33 -15.95 20.44
C MET A 146 -14.25 -17.01 20.64
N GLU A 147 -14.07 -17.52 21.87
CA GLU A 147 -13.15 -18.63 22.17
C GLU A 147 -13.59 -19.92 21.49
N ARG A 148 -14.88 -20.28 21.58
CA ARG A 148 -15.45 -21.42 20.84
C ARG A 148 -15.33 -21.25 19.34
N LEU A 149 -15.56 -20.03 18.84
CA LEU A 149 -15.51 -19.74 17.42
C LEU A 149 -14.08 -19.86 16.87
N LYS A 150 -13.06 -19.49 17.65
CA LYS A 150 -11.63 -19.70 17.32
C LYS A 150 -11.24 -21.17 17.14
N THR A 151 -11.98 -22.12 17.72
CA THR A 151 -11.75 -23.55 17.52
C THR A 151 -12.12 -24.02 16.12
N TYR A 152 -13.08 -23.33 15.47
CA TYR A 152 -13.57 -23.72 14.15
C TYR A 152 -12.68 -23.15 13.03
N TRP A 153 -12.35 -24.02 12.07
CA TRP A 153 -11.51 -23.71 10.92
C TRP A 153 -11.95 -22.44 10.17
N PRO A 154 -13.23 -22.26 9.76
CA PRO A 154 -13.63 -21.10 8.97
C PRO A 154 -13.36 -19.76 9.66
N TRP A 155 -13.44 -19.70 10.98
CA TRP A 155 -13.19 -18.48 11.74
C TRP A 155 -11.70 -18.19 11.94
N LYS A 156 -10.88 -19.24 12.10
CA LYS A 156 -9.42 -19.11 12.20
C LYS A 156 -8.84 -18.43 10.96
N TYR A 157 -9.30 -18.82 9.78
CA TYR A 157 -8.86 -18.22 8.50
C TYR A 157 -9.46 -16.84 8.23
N MET A 158 -10.46 -16.41 9.02
CA MET A 158 -11.01 -15.07 8.93
C MET A 158 -10.21 -14.03 9.70
N THR A 159 -9.35 -14.40 10.64
CA THR A 159 -8.57 -13.41 11.41
C THR A 159 -7.34 -13.01 10.61
N ILE A 160 -7.18 -11.71 10.34
CA ILE A 160 -6.01 -11.19 9.66
C ILE A 160 -4.89 -11.09 10.70
N ARG A 161 -3.78 -11.79 10.48
CA ARG A 161 -2.62 -11.74 11.38
C ARG A 161 -2.07 -10.30 11.41
N SER A 162 -1.80 -9.79 12.61
CA SER A 162 -1.16 -8.48 12.80
C SER A 162 0.29 -8.47 12.29
N GLN A 163 0.94 -9.63 12.18
CA GLN A 163 2.29 -9.80 11.62
C GLN A 163 2.29 -9.92 10.09
N TYR A 164 1.47 -9.15 9.37
CA TYR A 164 1.44 -9.18 7.89
C TYR A 164 2.82 -8.88 7.26
N HIS A 165 3.66 -8.11 7.95
CA HIS A 165 5.04 -7.80 7.55
C HIS A 165 5.99 -9.03 7.58
N GLU A 166 5.70 -10.07 8.37
CA GLU A 166 6.53 -11.28 8.40
C GLU A 166 6.37 -12.13 7.13
N LEU A 167 5.30 -11.90 6.35
CA LEU A 167 5.09 -12.57 5.07
C LEU A 167 6.27 -12.36 4.11
N THR A 168 6.92 -11.20 4.17
CA THR A 168 8.13 -10.91 3.38
C THR A 168 9.36 -11.72 3.78
N LYS A 169 9.47 -12.15 5.06
CA LYS A 169 10.57 -13.00 5.52
C LYS A 169 10.36 -14.47 5.12
N GLU A 170 9.11 -14.87 4.94
CA GLU A 170 8.72 -16.20 4.48
C GLU A 170 8.74 -16.33 2.95
N MET A 171 8.81 -15.22 2.20
CA MET A 171 8.86 -15.27 0.73
C MET A 171 10.23 -15.76 0.24
N PRO A 172 10.31 -16.94 -0.41
CA PRO A 172 11.59 -17.45 -0.90
C PRO A 172 12.09 -16.59 -2.06
N SER A 173 13.38 -16.28 -2.08
CA SER A 173 14.08 -15.42 -3.06
C SER A 173 14.10 -15.95 -4.51
N LEU A 174 13.28 -16.95 -4.83
CA LEU A 174 13.25 -17.67 -6.10
C LEU A 174 11.89 -17.61 -6.81
N PHE A 175 10.87 -16.98 -6.21
CA PHE A 175 9.54 -16.94 -6.82
C PHE A 175 9.39 -15.77 -7.79
N ASN A 176 8.82 -16.08 -8.96
CA ASN A 176 8.31 -15.06 -9.88
C ASN A 176 6.85 -14.78 -9.51
N PHE A 177 6.52 -13.54 -9.19
CA PHE A 177 5.16 -13.16 -8.85
C PHE A 177 4.49 -12.55 -10.08
N LEU A 178 3.39 -13.14 -10.52
CA LEU A 178 2.48 -12.51 -11.45
C LEU A 178 1.38 -11.85 -10.62
N VAL A 179 1.44 -10.53 -10.49
CA VAL A 179 0.38 -9.75 -9.85
C VAL A 179 -0.62 -9.36 -10.93
N LEU A 180 -1.83 -9.86 -10.78
CA LEU A 180 -2.97 -9.56 -11.64
C LEU A 180 -3.94 -8.70 -10.83
N HIS A 181 -4.09 -7.43 -11.20
CA HIS A 181 -5.04 -6.52 -10.57
C HIS A 181 -6.09 -6.08 -11.57
N TYR A 182 -7.35 -6.30 -11.22
CA TYR A 182 -8.48 -5.84 -12.02
C TYR A 182 -8.85 -4.42 -11.60
N SER A 183 -8.94 -3.50 -12.56
CA SER A 183 -9.53 -2.18 -12.34
C SER A 183 -10.93 -2.30 -11.74
N SER A 184 -11.37 -1.34 -10.91
CA SER A 184 -12.68 -1.41 -10.25
C SER A 184 -13.87 -1.53 -11.21
N ASN A 185 -13.70 -1.04 -12.45
CA ASN A 185 -14.72 -1.10 -13.50
C ASN A 185 -14.66 -2.41 -14.30
N GLY A 186 -13.57 -3.16 -14.14
CA GLY A 186 -13.36 -4.43 -14.79
C GLY A 186 -13.00 -4.39 -16.27
N ASP A 187 -12.61 -3.21 -16.77
CA ASP A 187 -12.21 -3.06 -18.18
C ASP A 187 -10.72 -3.29 -18.41
N VAL A 188 -9.91 -3.20 -17.36
CA VAL A 188 -8.45 -3.26 -17.45
C VAL A 188 -7.89 -4.23 -16.42
N LEU A 189 -7.10 -5.19 -16.90
CA LEU A 189 -6.29 -6.09 -16.09
C LEU A 189 -4.85 -5.57 -16.11
N TYR A 190 -4.40 -5.05 -14.98
CA TYR A 190 -3.00 -4.71 -14.75
C TYR A 190 -2.23 -5.99 -14.44
N GLU A 191 -1.23 -6.30 -15.25
CA GLU A 191 -0.29 -7.38 -15.00
C GLU A 191 1.08 -6.83 -14.63
N ALA A 192 1.67 -7.40 -13.59
CA ALA A 192 3.07 -7.15 -13.25
C ALA A 192 3.75 -8.49 -12.98
N LEU A 193 4.74 -8.82 -13.81
CA LEU A 193 5.58 -10.00 -13.64
C LEU A 193 6.88 -9.59 -12.95
N PHE A 194 7.04 -9.98 -11.69
CA PHE A 194 8.26 -9.76 -10.92
C PHE A 194 9.13 -11.01 -10.99
N ASN A 195 10.35 -10.87 -11.53
CA ASN A 195 11.34 -11.94 -11.52
C ASN A 195 12.34 -11.71 -10.38
N SER A 196 12.69 -12.76 -9.63
CA SER A 196 13.60 -12.66 -8.50
C SER A 196 15.03 -12.23 -8.88
N LYS A 197 15.39 -12.28 -10.17
CA LYS A 197 16.69 -11.83 -10.70
C LYS A 197 16.87 -10.31 -10.76
N THR A 198 15.80 -9.54 -10.66
CA THR A 198 15.84 -8.05 -10.74
C THR A 198 16.01 -7.36 -9.37
N LEU A 199 16.08 -8.14 -8.28
CA LEU A 199 16.21 -7.64 -6.91
C LEU A 199 17.63 -7.18 -6.53
N THR A 200 18.60 -7.30 -7.43
CA THR A 200 19.94 -6.73 -7.27
C THR A 200 20.18 -5.65 -8.31
N GLY A 201 19.87 -4.40 -7.93
CA GLY A 201 20.33 -3.13 -8.49
C GLY A 201 20.77 -3.08 -9.95
N LYS A 202 19.90 -2.55 -10.82
CA LYS A 202 20.21 -1.48 -11.78
C LYS A 202 18.95 -1.16 -12.57
N GLY A 203 18.59 0.13 -12.61
CA GLY A 203 17.55 0.61 -13.51
C GLY A 203 17.88 0.22 -14.94
N THR A 204 16.90 -0.33 -15.65
CA THR A 204 16.95 -0.37 -17.11
C THR A 204 15.58 0.01 -17.64
N THR A 205 15.58 1.10 -18.38
CA THR A 205 14.54 1.60 -19.26
C THR A 205 14.16 0.59 -20.34
N THR A 206 12.94 0.76 -20.86
CA THR A 206 12.42 0.37 -22.19
C THR A 206 12.09 -1.10 -22.50
N GLY A 207 10.89 -1.29 -23.07
CA GLY A 207 10.49 -2.50 -23.78
C GLY A 207 9.04 -2.45 -24.30
N ALA A 208 8.75 -1.53 -25.23
CA ALA A 208 7.50 -1.56 -25.99
C ALA A 208 7.53 -2.73 -26.99
N THR A 209 6.69 -3.75 -26.78
CA THR A 209 6.56 -4.87 -27.72
C THR A 209 5.33 -4.66 -28.60
N LYS A 210 5.56 -4.23 -29.85
CA LYS A 210 4.58 -4.33 -30.94
C LYS A 210 4.31 -5.81 -31.22
N GLY A 211 3.10 -6.27 -30.91
CA GLY A 211 2.60 -7.56 -31.36
C GLY A 211 2.23 -7.51 -32.85
N ASN A 212 2.99 -8.21 -33.68
CA ASN A 212 2.70 -8.42 -35.09
C ASN A 212 1.79 -9.65 -35.19
N ALA A 213 0.55 -9.47 -35.62
CA ALA A 213 -0.38 -10.56 -35.88
C ALA A 213 -0.04 -11.22 -37.23
N LYS A 214 0.16 -12.53 -37.20
CA LYS A 214 -0.02 -13.42 -38.35
C LYS A 214 -1.18 -14.35 -38.05
#